data_AF-A0A1G7PPK0-F1
#
_entry.id   AF-A0A1G7PPK0-F1
#
_cell.length_a   1.000
_cell.length_b   1.000
_cell.length_c   1.000
_cell.angle_alpha   90.00
_cell.angle_beta   90.00
_cell.angle_gamma   90.00
#
_symmetry.space_group_name_H-M   'P 1'
#
loop_
_entity.id
_entity.type
_entity.pdbx_description
1 polymer ?
#
loop_
_entity_poly.entity_id
_entity_poly.type
_entity_poly.pdbx_seq_one_letter_code
_entity_poly.pdbx_strand_id
1 'polypeptide(L)'
;MVCYLLKQNNNAMGILQHVQHQISALNDLIKINNDRITGYHKATEATDEVGLNLLFNEYIDQSKNYVSEIRDYIHVLGGDPTDGTTLAGKFYHAWMDVKSVFVSKDSHSILSDCEYGEDVAKKAYRAALDDKELIWEDEQVVTMLNNHLEGLKKTHDTIKSLRDAVNA
;
A
#
# COMPACT_ATOMS: atom_id res chain seq x y z
N MET A 1 15.68 35.99 -24.51
CA MET A 1 16.25 34.62 -24.53
C MET A 1 16.60 34.12 -23.13
N VAL A 2 17.47 34.82 -22.38
CA VAL A 2 17.98 34.34 -21.07
C VAL A 2 16.88 34.10 -20.02
N CYS A 3 15.92 35.01 -19.82
CA CYS A 3 14.83 34.81 -18.85
C CYS A 3 13.87 33.66 -19.21
N TYR A 4 13.70 33.37 -20.51
CA TYR A 4 12.86 32.26 -20.97
C TYR A 4 13.54 30.91 -20.70
N LEU A 5 14.85 30.82 -20.98
CA LEU A 5 15.66 29.64 -20.68
C LEU A 5 15.77 29.37 -19.17
N LEU A 6 15.91 30.40 -18.33
CA LEU A 6 15.88 30.26 -16.87
C LEU A 6 14.52 29.78 -16.35
N LYS A 7 13.41 30.26 -16.92
CA LYS A 7 12.05 29.82 -16.54
C LYS A 7 11.78 28.38 -16.97
N GLN A 8 12.26 27.96 -18.15
CA GLN A 8 12.19 26.56 -18.59
C GLN A 8 13.05 25.62 -17.72
N ASN A 9 14.26 26.03 -17.33
CA ASN A 9 15.11 25.25 -16.44
C ASN A 9 14.50 25.07 -15.04
N ASN A 10 13.91 26.12 -14.47
CA ASN A 10 13.22 26.01 -13.18
C ASN A 10 11.99 25.10 -13.26
N ASN A 11 11.26 25.11 -14.39
CA ASN A 11 10.12 24.23 -14.58
C ASN A 11 10.55 22.75 -14.71
N ALA A 12 11.61 22.49 -15.48
CA ALA A 12 12.17 21.14 -15.61
C ALA A 12 12.72 20.58 -14.28
N MET A 13 13.37 21.43 -13.48
CA MET A 13 13.86 21.07 -12.15
C MET A 13 12.72 20.75 -11.18
N GLY A 14 11.63 21.53 -11.22
CA GLY A 14 10.42 21.25 -10.44
C GLY A 14 9.78 19.92 -10.80
N ILE A 15 9.57 19.66 -12.10
CA ILE A 15 9.00 18.39 -12.61
C ILE A 15 9.84 17.19 -12.14
N LEU A 16 11.17 17.27 -12.24
CA LEU A 16 12.04 16.18 -11.81
C LEU A 16 11.95 15.92 -10.31
N GLN A 17 11.82 16.97 -9.49
CA GLN A 17 11.60 16.83 -8.05
C GLN A 17 10.26 16.16 -7.73
N HIS A 18 9.19 16.52 -8.44
CA HIS A 18 7.86 15.92 -8.27
C HIS A 18 7.86 14.43 -8.63
N VAL A 19 8.45 14.07 -9.77
CA VAL A 19 8.55 12.66 -10.22
C VAL A 19 9.33 11.80 -9.21
N GLN A 20 10.43 12.32 -8.65
CA GLN A 20 11.19 11.59 -7.64
C GLN A 20 10.39 11.39 -6.34
N HIS A 21 9.60 12.39 -5.93
CA HIS A 21 8.70 12.27 -4.78
C HIS A 21 7.60 11.24 -5.04
N GLN A 22 6.99 11.26 -6.24
CA GLN A 22 6.01 10.25 -6.66
C GLN A 22 6.58 8.84 -6.57
N ILE A 23 7.73 8.59 -7.18
CA ILE A 23 8.41 7.29 -7.16
C ILE A 23 8.69 6.86 -5.72
N SER A 24 9.16 7.76 -4.86
CA SER A 24 9.45 7.44 -3.46
C SER A 24 8.20 7.01 -2.69
N ALA A 25 7.10 7.74 -2.84
CA ALA A 25 5.85 7.43 -2.16
C ALA A 25 5.19 6.15 -2.69
N LEU A 26 5.28 5.90 -4.00
CA LEU A 26 4.82 4.64 -4.61
C LEU A 26 5.62 3.43 -4.12
N ASN A 27 6.94 3.55 -3.95
CA ASN A 27 7.75 2.49 -3.35
C ASN A 27 7.38 2.20 -1.89
N ASP A 28 6.93 3.21 -1.13
CA ASP A 28 6.38 2.98 0.22
C ASP A 28 5.07 2.18 0.17
N LEU A 29 4.20 2.43 -0.81
CA LEU A 29 3.00 1.60 -1.02
C LEU A 29 3.32 0.18 -1.47
N ILE A 30 4.38 -0.04 -2.27
CA ILE A 30 4.86 -1.40 -2.57
C ILE A 30 5.19 -2.16 -1.28
N LYS A 31 5.89 -1.53 -0.34
CA LYS A 31 6.21 -2.15 0.96
C LYS A 31 4.94 -2.50 1.70
N ILE A 32 4.01 -1.56 1.87
CA ILE A 32 2.72 -1.79 2.53
C ILE A 32 1.97 -3.00 1.95
N ASN A 33 2.06 -3.24 0.64
CA ASN A 33 1.45 -4.43 0.04
C ASN A 33 2.28 -5.71 0.26
N ASN A 34 3.62 -5.67 0.21
CA ASN A 34 4.49 -6.82 0.54
C ASN A 34 4.33 -7.27 2.01
N ASP A 35 4.10 -6.28 2.85
CA ASP A 35 3.81 -6.38 4.27
C ASP A 35 2.45 -7.05 4.51
N ARG A 36 1.44 -6.61 3.75
CA ARG A 36 0.12 -7.24 3.69
C ARG A 36 0.21 -8.70 3.21
N ILE A 37 1.00 -9.00 2.17
CA ILE A 37 1.27 -10.37 1.70
C ILE A 37 1.87 -11.22 2.83
N THR A 38 2.87 -10.69 3.54
CA THR A 38 3.53 -11.39 4.65
C THR A 38 2.54 -11.64 5.80
N GLY A 39 1.68 -10.67 6.13
CA GLY A 39 0.65 -10.81 7.15
C GLY A 39 -0.35 -11.92 6.82
N TYR A 40 -0.87 -11.97 5.60
CA TYR A 40 -1.78 -13.03 5.18
C TYR A 40 -1.12 -14.41 5.07
N HIS A 41 0.14 -14.49 4.64
CA HIS A 41 0.86 -15.77 4.69
C HIS A 41 0.94 -16.32 6.11
N LYS A 42 1.28 -15.48 7.10
CA LYS A 42 1.26 -15.90 8.52
C LYS A 42 -0.13 -16.31 8.98
N ALA A 43 -1.17 -15.58 8.55
CA ALA A 43 -2.55 -15.93 8.87
C ALA A 43 -2.93 -17.31 8.30
N THR A 44 -2.49 -17.65 7.08
CA THR A 44 -2.72 -18.98 6.50
C THR A 44 -2.00 -20.11 7.24
N GLU A 45 -0.82 -19.83 7.81
CA GLU A 45 -0.09 -20.80 8.63
C GLU A 45 -0.68 -20.98 10.03
N ALA A 46 -1.49 -20.02 10.48
CA ALA A 46 -2.06 -19.98 11.82
C ALA A 46 -3.45 -20.63 11.93
N THR A 47 -4.11 -20.96 10.81
CA THR A 47 -5.46 -21.55 10.78
C THR A 47 -5.56 -22.79 9.90
N ASP A 48 -6.32 -23.78 10.35
CA ASP A 48 -6.69 -24.98 9.58
C ASP A 48 -8.04 -24.80 8.84
N GLU A 49 -8.71 -23.64 9.01
CA GLU A 49 -10.00 -23.37 8.37
C GLU A 49 -9.83 -23.13 6.87
N VAL A 50 -10.36 -24.05 6.06
CA VAL A 50 -10.28 -23.99 4.58
C VAL A 50 -10.86 -22.67 4.04
N GLY A 51 -11.98 -22.19 4.62
CA GLY A 51 -12.63 -20.95 4.19
C GLY A 51 -11.75 -19.71 4.41
N LEU A 52 -11.14 -19.58 5.59
CA LEU A 52 -10.21 -18.49 5.89
C LEU A 52 -8.95 -18.57 5.03
N ASN A 53 -8.42 -19.78 4.83
CA ASN A 53 -7.27 -19.98 3.97
C ASN A 53 -7.52 -19.55 2.52
N LEU A 54 -8.68 -19.88 1.95
CA LEU A 54 -9.05 -19.42 0.61
C LEU A 54 -9.11 -17.88 0.54
N LEU A 55 -9.75 -17.26 1.55
CA LEU A 55 -9.89 -15.81 1.61
C LEU A 55 -8.54 -15.08 1.76
N PHE A 56 -7.66 -15.56 2.63
CA PHE A 56 -6.34 -14.96 2.82
C PHE A 56 -5.47 -15.09 1.57
N ASN A 57 -5.56 -16.21 0.83
CA ASN A 57 -4.89 -16.35 -0.46
C ASN A 57 -5.42 -15.37 -1.52
N GLU A 58 -6.74 -15.11 -1.54
CA GLU A 58 -7.31 -14.06 -2.39
C GLU A 58 -6.70 -12.68 -2.11
N TYR A 59 -6.53 -12.33 -0.83
CA TYR A 59 -5.94 -11.04 -0.44
C TYR A 59 -4.43 -10.96 -0.64
N ILE A 60 -3.72 -12.10 -0.61
CA ILE A 60 -2.34 -12.19 -1.08
C ILE A 60 -2.26 -11.84 -2.56
N ASP A 61 -3.10 -12.44 -3.40
CA ASP A 61 -3.06 -12.22 -4.84
C ASP A 61 -3.52 -10.81 -5.22
N GLN A 62 -4.52 -10.26 -4.53
CA GLN A 62 -4.89 -8.85 -4.65
C GLN A 62 -3.71 -7.92 -4.34
N SER A 63 -2.95 -8.19 -3.28
CA SER A 63 -1.79 -7.40 -2.89
C SER A 63 -0.66 -7.48 -3.94
N LYS A 64 -0.42 -8.66 -4.53
CA LYS A 64 0.55 -8.83 -5.62
C LYS A 64 0.16 -8.04 -6.86
N ASN A 65 -1.13 -8.01 -7.20
CA ASN A 65 -1.63 -7.22 -8.32
C ASN A 65 -1.38 -5.72 -8.09
N TYR A 66 -1.66 -5.21 -6.88
CA TYR A 66 -1.37 -3.82 -6.53
C TYR A 66 0.13 -3.50 -6.60
N VAL A 67 1.00 -4.40 -6.15
CA VAL A 67 2.46 -4.24 -6.32
C VAL A 67 2.82 -4.16 -7.80
N SER A 68 2.26 -5.04 -8.64
CA SER A 68 2.52 -5.03 -10.08
C SER A 68 2.10 -3.71 -10.72
N GLU A 69 0.87 -3.25 -10.47
CA GLU A 69 0.35 -1.99 -11.03
C GLU A 69 1.23 -0.80 -10.62
N ILE A 70 1.66 -0.75 -9.36
CA ILE A 70 2.53 0.33 -8.87
C ILE A 70 3.92 0.26 -9.53
N ARG A 71 4.50 -0.94 -9.68
CA ARG A 71 5.81 -1.12 -10.34
C ARG A 71 5.77 -0.69 -11.80
N ASP A 72 4.75 -1.12 -12.52
CA ASP A 72 4.53 -0.74 -13.93
C ASP A 72 4.41 0.78 -14.06
N TYR A 73 3.71 1.40 -13.11
CA TYR A 73 3.54 2.84 -13.11
C TYR A 73 4.84 3.61 -12.73
N ILE A 74 5.66 3.09 -11.81
CA ILE A 74 7.01 3.63 -11.55
C ILE A 74 7.89 3.60 -12.81
N HIS A 75 7.77 2.54 -13.63
CA HIS A 75 8.48 2.48 -14.91
C HIS A 75 7.99 3.52 -15.91
N VAL A 76 6.68 3.83 -15.93
CA VAL A 76 6.12 4.94 -16.73
C VAL A 76 6.72 6.28 -16.32
N LEU A 77 6.96 6.48 -15.03
CA LEU A 77 7.64 7.67 -14.48
C LEU A 77 9.15 7.70 -14.78
N GLY A 78 9.71 6.68 -15.43
CA GLY A 78 11.14 6.55 -15.73
C GLY A 78 12.00 6.13 -14.53
N GLY A 79 11.37 5.63 -13.46
CA GLY A 79 12.04 5.09 -12.28
C GLY A 79 12.31 3.59 -12.36
N ASP A 80 13.07 3.10 -11.38
CA ASP A 80 13.25 1.67 -11.11
C ASP A 80 12.54 1.35 -9.77
N PRO A 81 11.52 0.49 -9.75
CA PRO A 81 10.87 0.10 -8.52
C PRO A 81 11.85 -0.59 -7.58
N THR A 82 11.76 -0.25 -6.30
CA THR A 82 12.62 -0.82 -5.27
C THR A 82 11.79 -1.33 -4.10
N ASP A 83 12.16 -2.50 -3.61
CA ASP A 83 11.63 -3.02 -2.35
C ASP A 83 12.28 -2.30 -1.12
N GLY A 84 13.28 -1.45 -1.36
CA GLY A 84 14.07 -0.74 -0.36
C GLY A 84 13.53 0.64 0.04
N THR A 85 13.99 1.14 1.18
CA THR A 85 13.80 2.56 1.55
C THR A 85 14.88 3.39 0.88
N THR A 86 14.49 4.34 0.03
CA THR A 86 15.20 5.62 0.07
C THR A 86 14.90 6.23 1.44
N LEU A 87 15.93 6.72 2.13
CA LEU A 87 15.94 7.12 3.56
C LEU A 87 15.00 8.29 3.93
N ALA A 88 13.98 8.60 3.12
CA ALA A 88 13.15 9.80 3.21
C ALA A 88 11.63 9.58 2.97
N GLY A 89 11.13 8.35 2.99
CA GLY A 89 9.70 8.07 2.85
C GLY A 89 8.87 8.59 4.05
N LYS A 90 7.98 9.57 3.84
CA LYS A 90 7.11 10.16 4.91
C LYS A 90 6.15 9.13 5.53
N PHE A 91 5.93 7.98 4.90
CA PHE A 91 5.04 6.91 5.37
C PHE A 91 5.73 5.89 6.30
N TYR A 92 7.04 6.04 6.54
CA TYR A 92 7.89 5.11 7.31
C TYR A 92 7.33 4.72 8.68
N HIS A 93 6.59 5.62 9.33
CA HIS A 93 6.04 5.35 10.66
C HIS A 93 4.82 4.42 10.66
N ALA A 94 4.06 4.30 9.56
CA ALA A 94 2.87 3.43 9.54
C ALA A 94 3.20 1.93 9.54
N TRP A 95 4.35 1.54 8.96
CA TRP A 95 4.77 0.14 8.84
C TRP A 95 5.38 -0.43 10.13
N MET A 96 6.03 0.41 10.95
CA MET A 96 6.68 -0.06 12.18
C MET A 96 5.71 -0.69 13.18
N ASP A 97 4.44 -0.29 13.17
CA ASP A 97 3.44 -0.79 14.12
C ASP A 97 2.95 -2.22 13.77
N VAL A 98 3.22 -2.74 12.57
CA VAL A 98 2.77 -4.08 12.13
C VAL A 98 3.71 -5.21 12.60
N LYS A 99 4.91 -4.90 13.10
CA LYS A 99 5.93 -5.93 13.43
C LYS A 99 5.68 -6.77 14.68
N SER A 100 4.57 -6.59 15.37
CA SER A 100 4.12 -7.47 16.46
C SER A 100 2.61 -7.51 16.39
N VAL A 101 1.94 -8.64 16.15
CA VAL A 101 1.79 -9.77 17.06
C VAL A 101 1.12 -10.85 16.20
N PHE A 102 1.66 -12.06 16.17
CA PHE A 102 0.93 -13.25 15.71
C PHE A 102 1.41 -14.40 16.58
N VAL A 103 0.70 -14.64 17.70
CA VAL A 103 1.07 -15.69 18.68
C VAL A 103 -0.11 -16.63 18.95
N SER A 104 -1.34 -16.29 18.57
CA SER A 104 -2.50 -17.13 18.85
C SER A 104 -3.02 -17.86 17.59
N LYS A 105 -3.69 -18.98 17.84
CA LYS A 105 -4.32 -19.84 16.82
C LYS A 105 -5.84 -19.73 16.81
N ASP A 106 -6.41 -18.84 17.61
CA ASP A 106 -7.86 -18.64 17.60
C ASP A 106 -8.25 -17.71 16.44
N SER A 107 -9.31 -18.09 15.73
CA SER A 107 -9.74 -17.41 14.50
C SER A 107 -10.09 -15.94 14.75
N HIS A 108 -10.61 -15.59 15.92
CA HIS A 108 -10.91 -14.21 16.28
C HIS A 108 -9.65 -13.33 16.31
N SER A 109 -8.61 -13.77 17.01
CA SER A 109 -7.35 -13.02 17.10
C SER A 109 -6.64 -12.93 15.75
N ILE A 110 -6.62 -14.01 14.96
CA ILE A 110 -6.07 -13.98 13.59
C ILE A 110 -6.80 -12.91 12.75
N LEU A 111 -8.13 -12.91 12.77
CA LEU A 111 -8.93 -11.93 12.04
C LEU A 111 -8.74 -10.50 12.58
N SER A 112 -8.57 -10.34 13.89
CA SER A 112 -8.28 -9.04 14.52
C SER A 112 -6.92 -8.48 14.06
N ASP A 113 -5.89 -9.32 13.98
CA ASP A 113 -4.56 -8.92 13.51
C ASP A 113 -4.60 -8.57 12.01
N CYS A 114 -5.35 -9.33 11.21
CA CYS A 114 -5.58 -9.00 9.80
C CYS A 114 -6.34 -7.68 9.63
N GLU A 115 -7.40 -7.42 10.38
CA GLU A 115 -8.16 -6.16 10.34
C GLU A 115 -7.25 -4.96 10.65
N TYR A 116 -6.41 -5.09 11.67
CA TYR A 116 -5.42 -4.06 12.00
C TYR A 116 -4.46 -3.79 10.84
N GLY A 117 -3.94 -4.84 10.21
CA GLY A 117 -3.11 -4.72 9.01
C GLY A 117 -3.81 -3.98 7.86
N GLU A 118 -5.10 -4.26 7.63
CA GLU A 118 -5.89 -3.56 6.62
C GLU A 118 -6.11 -2.08 6.95
N ASP A 119 -6.30 -1.74 8.22
CA ASP A 119 -6.42 -0.35 8.65
C ASP A 119 -5.13 0.44 8.42
N VAL A 120 -3.97 -0.17 8.68
CA VAL A 120 -2.66 0.41 8.34
C VAL A 120 -2.54 0.64 6.84
N ALA A 121 -2.90 -0.36 6.01
CA ALA A 121 -2.86 -0.22 4.56
C ALA A 121 -3.79 0.91 4.06
N LYS A 122 -5.05 0.93 4.51
CA LYS A 122 -6.01 2.00 4.18
C LYS A 122 -5.48 3.39 4.55
N LYS A 123 -4.85 3.52 5.72
CA LYS A 123 -4.26 4.79 6.18
C LYS A 123 -3.12 5.24 5.29
N ALA A 124 -2.23 4.32 4.89
CA ALA A 124 -1.13 4.63 3.97
C ALA A 124 -1.64 5.13 2.62
N TYR A 125 -2.63 4.44 2.02
CA TYR A 125 -3.21 4.87 0.74
C TYR A 125 -3.95 6.21 0.83
N ARG A 126 -4.68 6.47 1.93
CA ARG A 126 -5.29 7.79 2.16
C ARG A 126 -4.24 8.89 2.24
N ALA A 127 -3.17 8.65 3.00
CA ALA A 127 -2.12 9.62 3.18
C ALA A 127 -1.33 9.87 1.86
N ALA A 128 -1.21 8.86 0.99
CA ALA A 128 -0.69 9.04 -0.37
C ALA A 128 -1.64 9.90 -1.23
N LEU A 129 -2.95 9.65 -1.19
CA LEU A 129 -3.95 10.46 -1.90
C LEU A 129 -4.06 11.90 -1.38
N ASP A 130 -3.70 12.15 -0.12
CA ASP A 130 -3.64 13.50 0.48
C ASP A 130 -2.31 14.22 0.16
N ASP A 131 -1.31 13.53 -0.38
CA ASP A 131 -0.01 14.09 -0.72
C ASP A 131 -0.08 14.83 -2.07
N LYS A 132 -0.16 16.16 -1.99
CA LYS A 132 -0.26 17.05 -3.14
C LYS A 132 0.93 16.97 -4.10
N GLU A 133 2.12 16.59 -3.62
CA GLU A 133 3.29 16.44 -4.47
C GLU A 133 3.24 15.10 -5.23
N LEU A 134 2.61 14.07 -4.66
CA LEU A 134 2.36 12.80 -5.34
C LEU A 134 1.27 12.95 -6.42
N ILE A 135 0.14 13.56 -6.10
CA ILE A 135 -1.01 13.62 -7.03
C ILE A 135 -0.93 14.76 -8.06
N TRP A 136 0.18 15.51 -8.09
CA TRP A 136 0.29 16.74 -8.85
C TRP A 136 0.10 16.50 -10.35
N GLU A 137 -1.02 16.99 -10.90
CA GLU A 137 -1.39 16.91 -12.32
C GLU A 137 -1.38 15.47 -12.89
N ASP A 138 -1.59 14.47 -12.03
CA ASP A 138 -1.45 13.07 -12.39
C ASP A 138 -2.72 12.26 -12.09
N GLU A 139 -3.67 12.28 -13.01
CA GLU A 139 -4.95 11.60 -12.85
C GLU A 139 -4.79 10.06 -12.86
N GLN A 140 -3.74 9.55 -13.51
CA GLN A 140 -3.49 8.11 -13.61
C GLN A 140 -3.12 7.53 -12.24
N VAL A 141 -2.19 8.15 -11.52
CA VAL A 141 -1.83 7.69 -10.15
C VAL A 141 -3.03 7.81 -9.22
N VAL A 142 -3.79 8.91 -9.30
CA VAL A 142 -4.98 9.13 -8.45
C VAL A 142 -6.02 8.04 -8.68
N THR A 143 -6.29 7.68 -9.94
CA THR A 143 -7.26 6.65 -10.29
C THR A 143 -6.83 5.27 -9.78
N MET A 144 -5.56 4.90 -10.01
CA MET A 144 -4.98 3.64 -9.52
C MET A 144 -5.10 3.53 -8.00
N LEU A 145 -4.67 4.56 -7.26
CA LEU A 145 -4.69 4.56 -5.80
C LEU A 145 -6.11 4.54 -5.22
N ASN A 146 -7.08 5.20 -5.85
CA ASN A 146 -8.48 5.12 -5.44
C ASN A 146 -9.06 3.71 -5.65
N ASN A 147 -8.76 3.05 -6.76
CA ASN A 147 -9.19 1.67 -7.03
C ASN A 147 -8.62 0.70 -5.99
N HIS A 148 -7.33 0.83 -5.66
CA HIS A 148 -6.69 0.03 -4.61
C HIS A 148 -7.35 0.29 -3.26
N LEU A 149 -7.56 1.56 -2.89
CA LEU A 149 -8.18 1.93 -1.61
C LEU A 149 -9.62 1.41 -1.48
N GLU A 150 -10.39 1.36 -2.57
CA GLU A 150 -11.72 0.74 -2.57
C GLU A 150 -11.65 -0.77 -2.30
N GLY A 151 -10.70 -1.48 -2.94
CA GLY A 151 -10.46 -2.89 -2.67
C GLY A 151 -10.05 -3.17 -1.22
N LEU A 152 -9.13 -2.38 -0.68
CA LEU A 152 -8.70 -2.47 0.73
C LEU A 152 -9.86 -2.23 1.71
N LYS A 153 -10.77 -1.30 1.41
CA LYS A 153 -11.98 -1.10 2.24
C LYS A 153 -12.88 -2.33 2.24
N LYS A 154 -13.11 -2.93 1.07
CA LYS A 154 -13.91 -4.16 0.95
C LYS A 154 -13.28 -5.32 1.73
N THR A 155 -11.97 -5.50 1.60
CA THR A 155 -11.23 -6.52 2.37
C THR A 155 -11.36 -6.29 3.88
N HIS A 156 -11.07 -5.07 4.34
CA HIS A 156 -11.23 -4.70 5.74
C HIS A 156 -12.63 -5.03 6.28
N ASP A 157 -13.68 -4.61 5.57
CA ASP A 157 -15.06 -4.81 6.02
C ASP A 157 -15.47 -6.29 6.04
N THR A 158 -14.90 -7.09 5.14
CA THR A 158 -15.09 -8.55 5.12
C THR A 158 -14.45 -9.19 6.34
N ILE A 159 -13.18 -8.87 6.62
CA ILE A 159 -12.43 -9.42 7.76
C ILE A 159 -13.07 -9.01 9.07
N LYS A 160 -13.46 -7.75 9.20
CA LYS A 160 -14.18 -7.24 10.37
C LYS A 160 -15.49 -8.00 10.59
N SER A 161 -16.27 -8.21 9.53
CA SER A 161 -17.54 -8.95 9.63
C SER A 161 -17.32 -10.40 10.07
N LEU A 162 -16.27 -11.05 9.58
CA LEU A 162 -15.89 -12.40 10.00
C LEU A 162 -15.43 -12.42 11.46
N ARG A 163 -14.59 -11.46 11.87
CA ARG A 163 -14.13 -11.33 13.26
C ARG A 163 -15.31 -11.21 14.21
N ASP A 164 -16.23 -10.31 13.90
CA ASP A 164 -17.40 -10.02 14.73
C ASP A 164 -18.33 -11.25 14.82
N ALA A 165 -18.38 -12.10 13.78
CA ALA A 165 -19.17 -13.32 13.77
C ALA A 165 -18.56 -14.49 14.58
N VAL A 166 -17.23 -14.56 14.74
CA VAL A 166 -16.56 -15.65 15.48
C VAL A 166 -16.85 -15.59 16.99
N ASN A 167 -17.27 -14.42 17.51
CA ASN A 167 -17.66 -14.24 18.92
C ASN A 167 -19.18 -14.11 19.14
N ALA A 168 -19.99 -14.28 18.09
CA ALA A 168 -21.45 -14.11 18.14
C ALA A 168 -22.22 -15.36 18.60
#